data_AF-A0A2T2NDN6-F1
#
_entry.id   AF-A0A2T2NDN6-F1
#
_cell.length_a   1.000
_cell.length_b   1.000
_cell.length_c   1.000
_cell.angle_alpha   90.00
_cell.angle_beta   90.00
_cell.angle_gamma   90.00
#
_symmetry.space_group_name_H-M   'P 1'
#
loop_
_entity.id
_entity.type
_entity.pdbx_description
1 polymer ?
#
loop_
_entity_poly.entity_id
_entity_poly.type
_entity_poly.pdbx_seq_one_letter_code
_entity_poly.pdbx_strand_id
1 'polypeptide(L)'
;MPPATAPRRHGGIRKHQQQQRRDRDGDIVMGAAPRSGTSSAPRNTDGTKGPRPARPAPRNNAENGHDPARPANSLAEVKVTGWTESSEIGKLVNFLERHSARRSQKATRGGVHPKMIKRHEVSGSVLRLFVRTDDVTPFGKINGFTFTSSAGSQKLRITGPGIRTKSSNESPPPTTASQNADTSTTTNSQHTDTVAATPAAAPAQAQAQAALAPTQSAPAPVAAVAPEAATLSAQPSFPGFTQEQEAMITYVIEATRLKRELAIQCLEAGAWNIETAAQLFNAQKDNLPADAFM
;
A
#
# COMPACT_ATOMS: atom_id res chain seq x y z
N MET A 1 -13.13 -40.14 30.99
CA MET A 1 -11.69 -39.93 31.26
C MET A 1 -11.26 -38.61 30.65
N PRO A 2 -10.85 -37.61 31.45
CA PRO A 2 -10.41 -36.31 30.93
C PRO A 2 -8.96 -36.34 30.43
N PRO A 3 -8.62 -35.64 29.33
CA PRO A 3 -7.24 -35.57 28.84
C PRO A 3 -6.37 -34.63 29.69
N ALA A 4 -5.17 -35.09 30.00
CA ALA A 4 -4.18 -34.40 30.82
C ALA A 4 -3.61 -33.15 30.13
N THR A 5 -3.74 -32.00 30.81
CA THR A 5 -3.18 -30.71 30.40
C THR A 5 -1.71 -30.63 30.77
N ALA A 6 -0.81 -30.60 29.79
CA ALA A 6 0.62 -30.41 30.00
C ALA A 6 0.99 -28.92 30.15
N PRO A 7 1.82 -28.52 31.14
CA PRO A 7 2.26 -27.14 31.31
C PRO A 7 3.32 -26.76 30.27
N ARG A 8 3.00 -25.77 29.42
CA ARG A 8 3.97 -25.23 28.45
C ARG A 8 4.93 -24.27 29.12
N ARG A 9 6.20 -24.64 29.01
CA ARG A 9 7.42 -24.04 29.54
C ARG A 9 7.56 -22.56 29.21
N HIS A 10 7.88 -21.80 30.27
CA HIS A 10 8.51 -20.48 30.26
C HIS A 10 9.60 -20.35 29.17
N GLY A 11 9.35 -19.49 28.19
CA GLY A 11 10.36 -18.99 27.27
C GLY A 11 11.17 -17.89 27.94
N GLY A 12 12.36 -18.23 28.41
CA GLY A 12 13.28 -17.33 29.09
C GLY A 12 13.68 -16.13 28.24
N ILE A 13 13.69 -14.97 28.90
CA ILE A 13 14.31 -13.72 28.47
C ILE A 13 15.78 -14.01 28.18
N ARG A 14 16.14 -14.13 26.90
CA ARG A 14 17.56 -14.15 26.50
C ARG A 14 18.10 -12.74 26.65
N LYS A 15 18.55 -12.46 27.86
CA LYS A 15 19.45 -11.39 28.23
C LYS A 15 20.72 -11.57 27.39
N HIS A 16 20.80 -10.93 26.22
CA HIS A 16 22.06 -10.74 25.50
C HIS A 16 22.92 -9.70 26.25
N GLN A 17 23.26 -10.07 27.49
CA GLN A 17 24.38 -9.52 28.23
C GLN A 17 25.63 -10.24 27.70
N GLN A 18 26.70 -9.49 27.47
CA GLN A 18 28.06 -10.01 27.41
C GLN A 18 28.39 -10.94 26.23
N GLN A 19 28.40 -10.40 25.01
CA GLN A 19 29.61 -10.62 24.20
C GLN A 19 30.64 -9.56 24.61
N GLN A 20 31.20 -9.81 25.80
CA GLN A 20 32.54 -9.36 26.12
C GLN A 20 33.43 -9.78 24.95
N ARG A 21 34.00 -8.79 24.30
CA ARG A 21 35.09 -8.98 23.35
C ARG A 21 36.22 -9.64 24.13
N ARG A 22 36.32 -10.96 24.04
CA ARG A 22 37.55 -11.67 24.33
C ARG A 22 38.39 -11.55 23.07
N ASP A 23 39.49 -10.83 23.17
CA ASP A 23 40.52 -10.93 22.16
C ASP A 23 41.18 -12.31 22.21
N ARG A 24 41.93 -12.62 21.15
CA ARG A 24 42.44 -13.95 20.80
C ARG A 24 43.35 -14.61 21.84
N ASP A 25 43.75 -13.87 22.88
CA ASP A 25 44.64 -14.31 23.97
C ASP A 25 44.00 -14.34 25.37
N GLY A 26 42.67 -14.15 25.49
CA GLY A 26 41.96 -14.45 26.73
C GLY A 26 42.17 -13.47 27.90
N ASP A 27 42.69 -12.27 27.66
CA ASP A 27 42.78 -11.24 28.70
C ASP A 27 41.46 -10.43 28.78
N ILE A 28 40.91 -10.31 30.00
CA ILE A 28 39.66 -9.60 30.27
C ILE A 28 40.00 -8.12 30.46
N VAL A 29 39.76 -7.30 29.44
CA VAL A 29 39.80 -5.85 29.59
C VAL A 29 38.64 -5.41 30.49
N MET A 30 38.92 -5.30 31.80
CA MET A 30 38.04 -4.66 32.76
C MET A 30 38.17 -3.13 32.64
N GLY A 31 37.10 -2.49 32.20
CA GLY A 31 36.77 -1.13 32.62
C GLY A 31 36.95 -0.04 31.56
N ALA A 32 35.85 0.64 31.27
CA ALA A 32 35.76 2.09 31.36
C ALA A 32 34.27 2.48 31.36
N ALA A 33 33.87 3.26 32.37
CA ALA A 33 32.52 3.82 32.47
C ALA A 33 32.18 4.69 31.24
N PRO A 34 30.91 4.73 30.78
CA PRO A 34 30.53 5.60 29.67
C PRO A 34 30.55 7.07 30.13
N ARG A 35 31.62 7.79 29.76
CA ARG A 35 31.62 9.25 29.78
C ARG A 35 30.79 9.76 28.59
N SER A 36 29.77 10.53 28.91
CA SER A 36 29.07 11.44 28.00
C SER A 36 30.04 12.52 27.47
N GLY A 37 29.84 12.92 26.21
CA GLY A 37 30.30 14.21 25.71
C GLY A 37 31.28 14.19 24.52
N THR A 38 30.84 14.86 23.45
CA THR A 38 31.61 15.82 22.63
C THR A 38 32.88 15.38 21.89
N SER A 39 32.77 15.40 20.56
CA SER A 39 33.76 15.92 19.59
C SER A 39 35.22 16.02 20.03
N SER A 40 36.09 15.16 19.48
CA SER A 40 37.51 15.48 19.17
C SER A 40 38.14 14.44 18.25
N ALA A 41 38.86 14.92 17.26
CA ALA A 41 39.71 14.16 16.35
C ALA A 41 40.96 13.58 17.05
N PRO A 42 41.63 12.58 16.44
CA PRO A 42 43.10 12.53 16.43
C PRO A 42 43.60 12.29 14.98
N ARG A 43 44.47 13.10 14.38
CA ARG A 43 45.89 13.42 14.64
C ARG A 43 46.84 12.19 14.68
N ASN A 44 47.46 11.96 13.52
CA ASN A 44 48.76 11.35 13.18
C ASN A 44 49.54 10.52 14.21
N THR A 45 49.93 9.32 13.78
CA THR A 45 51.29 8.73 13.88
C THR A 45 51.50 7.89 12.61
N ASP A 46 52.26 8.35 11.62
CA ASP A 46 53.72 8.25 11.42
C ASP A 46 54.26 6.82 11.21
N GLY A 47 55.00 6.63 10.09
CA GLY A 47 55.93 5.51 9.90
C GLY A 47 55.52 4.30 9.04
N THR A 48 55.44 4.43 7.70
CA THR A 48 56.16 3.55 6.74
C THR A 48 55.95 3.99 5.29
N LYS A 49 57.05 4.39 4.65
CA LYS A 49 57.14 4.82 3.25
C LYS A 49 57.05 3.60 2.32
N GLY A 50 56.01 3.52 1.51
CA GLY A 50 55.95 2.73 0.29
C GLY A 50 55.27 3.55 -0.81
N PRO A 51 55.76 3.55 -2.06
CA PRO A 51 55.19 4.34 -3.15
C PRO A 51 53.85 3.72 -3.54
N ARG A 52 52.77 4.18 -2.90
CA ARG A 52 51.41 3.82 -3.29
C ARG A 52 51.08 4.55 -4.60
N PRO A 53 50.61 3.84 -5.65
CA PRO A 53 50.11 4.48 -6.85
C PRO A 53 48.98 5.45 -6.48
N ALA A 54 49.00 6.62 -7.11
CA ALA A 54 48.11 7.74 -6.87
C ALA A 54 46.66 7.25 -6.68
N ARG A 55 46.22 7.24 -5.42
CA ARG A 55 44.85 6.96 -5.04
C ARG A 55 44.01 8.07 -5.69
N PRO A 56 43.13 7.76 -6.66
CA PRO A 56 42.28 8.77 -7.27
C PRO A 56 41.48 9.41 -6.14
N ALA A 57 41.51 10.74 -6.10
CA ALA A 57 40.77 11.52 -5.13
C ALA A 57 39.33 11.00 -5.05
N PRO A 58 38.73 10.86 -3.84
CA PRO A 58 37.33 10.55 -3.75
C PRO A 58 36.59 11.65 -4.49
N ARG A 59 36.10 11.34 -5.70
CA ARG A 59 35.11 12.14 -6.40
C ARG A 59 33.92 12.19 -5.45
N ASN A 60 33.88 13.25 -4.66
CA ASN A 60 32.70 13.65 -3.94
C ASN A 60 31.58 13.63 -4.98
N ASN A 61 30.62 12.75 -4.73
CA ASN A 61 29.40 12.56 -5.49
C ASN A 61 28.53 13.81 -5.29
N ALA A 62 29.04 14.96 -5.76
CA ALA A 62 28.47 16.29 -5.71
C ALA A 62 27.60 16.55 -6.96
N GLU A 63 26.98 15.49 -7.49
CA GLU A 63 26.06 15.54 -8.62
C GLU A 63 24.66 15.06 -8.20
N ASN A 64 24.28 15.36 -6.96
CA ASN A 64 22.87 15.55 -6.66
C ASN A 64 22.64 17.05 -6.64
N GLY A 65 22.59 17.63 -7.85
CA GLY A 65 22.06 18.95 -8.08
C GLY A 65 20.70 19.04 -7.40
N HIS A 66 20.65 19.77 -6.29
CA HIS A 66 19.44 20.09 -5.57
C HIS A 66 18.73 21.15 -6.41
N ASP A 67 18.01 20.69 -7.43
CA ASP A 67 17.20 21.51 -8.32
C ASP A 67 16.13 22.20 -7.45
N PRO A 68 16.22 23.54 -7.23
CA PRO A 68 15.36 24.25 -6.26
C PRO A 68 13.90 24.30 -6.70
N ALA A 69 13.59 23.88 -7.92
CA ALA A 69 12.22 23.75 -8.42
C ALA A 69 11.54 22.42 -8.02
N ARG A 70 12.25 21.49 -7.37
CA ARG A 70 11.66 20.21 -6.99
C ARG A 70 10.76 20.39 -5.77
N PRO A 71 9.44 20.15 -5.87
CA PRO A 71 8.53 20.37 -4.75
C PRO A 71 8.98 19.52 -3.56
N ALA A 72 9.15 20.16 -2.40
CA ALA A 72 9.71 19.58 -1.17
C ALA A 72 8.98 18.33 -0.66
N ASN A 73 7.82 18.02 -1.23
CA ASN A 73 7.00 16.85 -0.93
C ASN A 73 6.70 16.00 -2.17
N SER A 74 7.68 15.76 -3.05
CA SER A 74 7.47 14.85 -4.18
C SER A 74 7.28 13.41 -3.66
N LEU A 75 6.03 13.01 -3.50
CA LEU A 75 5.61 11.65 -3.22
C LEU A 75 5.53 10.90 -4.54
N ALA A 76 6.26 9.80 -4.64
CA ALA A 76 6.14 8.86 -5.74
C ALA A 76 4.97 7.89 -5.48
N GLU A 77 4.16 7.68 -6.51
CA GLU A 77 3.08 6.69 -6.49
C GLU A 77 3.63 5.30 -6.84
N VAL A 78 3.49 4.35 -5.93
CA VAL A 78 3.83 2.94 -6.11
C VAL A 78 2.54 2.13 -6.11
N LYS A 79 2.31 1.35 -7.16
CA LYS A 79 1.15 0.48 -7.33
C LYS A 79 1.49 -0.94 -6.96
N VAL A 80 0.71 -1.52 -6.06
CA VAL A 80 0.84 -2.90 -5.61
C VAL A 80 -0.40 -3.67 -6.05
N THR A 81 -0.19 -4.76 -6.77
CA THR A 81 -1.24 -5.67 -7.27
C THR A 81 -0.93 -7.10 -6.84
N GLY A 82 -1.91 -8.00 -7.00
CA GLY A 82 -1.77 -9.40 -6.57
C GLY A 82 -2.08 -9.61 -5.09
N TRP A 83 -2.89 -8.72 -4.52
CA TRP A 83 -3.56 -8.92 -3.22
C TRP A 83 -5.06 -9.15 -3.49
N THR A 84 -5.75 -9.93 -2.65
CA THR A 84 -7.17 -10.28 -2.87
C THR A 84 -8.16 -9.62 -1.92
N GLU A 85 -7.79 -9.37 -0.67
CA GLU A 85 -8.73 -8.95 0.38
C GLU A 85 -8.42 -7.56 0.93
N SER A 86 -9.46 -6.72 0.95
CA SER A 86 -9.36 -5.34 1.47
C SER A 86 -9.20 -5.31 2.99
N SER A 87 -9.74 -6.29 3.70
CA SER A 87 -9.60 -6.42 5.17
C SER A 87 -8.13 -6.57 5.60
N GLU A 88 -7.24 -7.01 4.71
CA GLU A 88 -5.84 -7.27 5.02
C GLU A 88 -4.89 -6.14 4.62
N ILE A 89 -5.40 -5.03 4.08
CA ILE A 89 -4.58 -3.91 3.62
C ILE A 89 -3.67 -3.39 4.73
N GLY A 90 -4.16 -3.29 5.97
CA GLY A 90 -3.33 -2.87 7.11
C GLY A 90 -2.14 -3.80 7.36
N LYS A 91 -2.34 -5.13 7.25
CA LYS A 91 -1.25 -6.12 7.39
C LYS A 91 -0.28 -6.04 6.21
N LEU A 92 -0.81 -5.88 5.00
CA LEU A 92 -0.02 -5.75 3.78
C LEU A 92 0.87 -4.50 3.80
N VAL A 93 0.32 -3.33 4.18
CA VAL A 93 1.07 -2.08 4.34
C VAL A 93 2.20 -2.24 5.36
N ASN A 94 1.92 -2.83 6.53
CA ASN A 94 2.93 -3.11 7.55
C ASN A 94 4.02 -4.09 7.08
N PHE A 95 3.63 -5.11 6.33
CA PHE A 95 4.56 -6.06 5.71
C PHE A 95 5.48 -5.35 4.73
N LEU A 96 4.92 -4.57 3.80
CA LEU A 96 5.69 -3.83 2.81
C LEU A 96 6.66 -2.85 3.47
N GLU A 97 6.21 -2.11 4.50
CA GLU A 97 7.03 -1.17 5.24
C GLU A 97 8.19 -1.85 5.99
N ARG A 98 7.91 -2.96 6.69
CA ARG A 98 8.95 -3.72 7.39
C ARG A 98 9.97 -4.30 6.41
N HIS A 99 9.53 -4.85 5.28
CA HIS A 99 10.42 -5.47 4.31
C HIS A 99 11.23 -4.44 3.49
N SER A 100 10.64 -3.30 3.15
CA SER A 100 11.34 -2.22 2.46
C SER A 100 12.33 -1.52 3.40
N ALA A 101 11.96 -1.25 4.67
CA ALA A 101 12.86 -0.66 5.67
C ALA A 101 14.12 -1.50 5.89
N ARG A 102 14.00 -2.83 5.96
CA ARG A 102 15.16 -3.75 6.08
C ARG A 102 16.11 -3.71 4.87
N ARG A 103 15.65 -3.19 3.74
CA ARG A 103 16.41 -3.14 2.46
C ARG A 103 16.83 -1.73 2.08
N SER A 104 16.41 -0.74 2.85
CA SER A 104 16.87 0.63 2.75
C SER A 104 18.31 0.70 3.24
N GLN A 105 19.16 1.39 2.48
CA GLN A 105 20.55 1.64 2.89
C GLN A 105 20.61 2.63 4.06
N LYS A 106 19.55 3.42 4.29
CA LYS A 106 19.42 4.35 5.41
C LYS A 106 18.92 3.69 6.70
N ALA A 107 18.85 2.36 6.76
CA ALA A 107 18.41 1.67 7.96
C ALA A 107 19.45 1.82 9.09
N THR A 108 19.24 2.81 9.96
CA THR A 108 20.05 2.99 11.17
C THR A 108 19.90 1.76 12.05
N ARG A 109 21.02 1.07 12.30
CA ARG A 109 21.08 -0.19 13.04
C ARG A 109 20.67 0.04 14.50
N GLY A 110 19.39 -0.18 14.81
CA GLY A 110 18.84 -0.07 16.17
C GLY A 110 17.81 1.04 16.42
N GLY A 111 17.45 1.82 15.40
CA GLY A 111 16.38 2.82 15.51
C GLY A 111 15.02 2.27 15.11
N VAL A 112 13.94 2.88 15.64
CA VAL A 112 12.58 2.69 15.10
C VAL A 112 12.60 3.06 13.62
N HIS A 113 12.15 2.15 12.76
CA HIS A 113 12.17 2.39 11.32
C HIS A 113 11.26 3.60 10.99
N PRO A 114 11.77 4.60 10.24
CA PRO A 114 10.96 5.73 9.86
C PRO A 114 9.79 5.27 8.99
N LYS A 115 8.62 5.87 9.19
CA LYS A 115 7.41 5.58 8.40
C LYS A 115 7.64 5.99 6.94
N MET A 116 7.83 5.01 6.06
CA MET A 116 8.18 5.20 4.64
C MET A 116 6.92 5.50 3.81
N ILE A 117 5.79 4.87 4.15
CA ILE A 117 4.51 5.05 3.45
C ILE A 117 3.77 6.22 4.10
N LYS A 118 3.55 7.30 3.34
CA LYS A 118 2.89 8.52 3.85
C LYS A 118 1.37 8.43 3.74
N ARG A 119 0.89 7.94 2.61
CA ARG A 119 -0.52 7.73 2.32
C ARG A 119 -0.68 6.44 1.53
N HIS A 120 -1.82 5.78 1.70
CA HIS A 120 -2.23 4.67 0.85
C HIS A 120 -3.68 4.87 0.44
N GLU A 121 -4.04 4.37 -0.72
CA GLU A 121 -5.37 4.46 -1.32
C GLU A 121 -5.66 3.15 -2.05
N VAL A 122 -6.91 2.71 -1.99
CA VAL A 122 -7.34 1.41 -2.52
C VAL A 122 -8.28 1.67 -3.68
N SER A 123 -7.94 1.14 -4.85
CA SER A 123 -8.71 1.31 -6.08
C SER A 123 -8.94 -0.07 -6.70
N GLY A 124 -10.05 -0.71 -6.34
CA GLY A 124 -10.35 -2.08 -6.77
C GLY A 124 -9.29 -3.06 -6.27
N SER A 125 -8.61 -3.75 -7.19
CA SER A 125 -7.51 -4.70 -6.90
C SER A 125 -6.11 -4.06 -6.89
N VAL A 126 -6.04 -2.73 -6.96
CA VAL A 126 -4.78 -1.98 -6.99
C VAL A 126 -4.65 -1.15 -5.72
N LEU A 127 -3.58 -1.39 -4.96
CA LEU A 127 -3.21 -0.61 -3.79
C LEU A 127 -2.18 0.45 -4.24
N ARG A 128 -2.56 1.72 -4.15
CA ARG A 128 -1.69 2.87 -4.46
C ARG A 128 -1.02 3.36 -3.18
N LEU A 129 0.30 3.43 -3.18
CA LEU A 129 1.11 3.89 -2.06
C LEU A 129 1.83 5.17 -2.43
N PHE A 130 1.73 6.19 -1.59
CA PHE A 130 2.44 7.45 -1.74
C PHE A 130 3.67 7.43 -0.82
N VAL A 131 4.84 7.29 -1.43
CA VAL A 131 6.13 7.05 -0.77
C VAL A 131 7.11 8.16 -1.13
N ARG A 132 8.07 8.50 -0.28
CA ARG A 132 9.15 9.42 -0.66
C ARG A 132 9.96 8.85 -1.81
N THR A 133 10.44 9.69 -2.73
CA THR A 133 11.24 9.25 -3.89
C THR A 133 12.50 8.46 -3.50
N ASP A 134 13.14 8.82 -2.39
CA ASP A 134 14.30 8.11 -1.84
C ASP A 134 13.99 6.66 -1.44
N ASP A 135 12.75 6.43 -1.01
CA ASP A 135 12.30 5.18 -0.41
C ASP A 135 11.76 4.21 -1.47
N VAL A 136 11.57 4.65 -2.71
CA VAL A 136 11.03 3.81 -3.81
C VAL A 136 11.95 2.65 -4.19
N THR A 137 13.27 2.86 -4.15
CA THR A 137 14.25 1.84 -4.54
C THR A 137 14.15 0.57 -3.66
N PRO A 138 14.04 0.67 -2.32
CA PRO A 138 13.71 -0.46 -1.45
C PRO A 138 12.42 -1.22 -1.82
N PHE A 139 11.35 -0.52 -2.22
CA PHE A 139 10.10 -1.17 -2.67
C PHE A 139 10.31 -1.99 -3.94
N GLY A 140 11.14 -1.51 -4.88
CA GLY A 140 11.48 -2.30 -6.07
C GLY A 140 12.19 -3.62 -5.76
N LYS A 141 12.92 -3.71 -4.64
CA LYS A 141 13.60 -4.96 -4.24
C LYS A 141 12.62 -6.03 -3.76
N ILE A 142 11.48 -5.64 -3.19
CA ILE A 142 10.43 -6.55 -2.69
C ILE A 142 9.40 -6.92 -3.78
N ASN A 143 9.62 -6.52 -5.04
CA ASN A 143 8.77 -6.97 -6.14
C ASN A 143 8.86 -8.49 -6.31
N GLY A 144 7.72 -9.17 -6.44
CA GLY A 144 7.61 -10.62 -6.51
C GLY A 144 7.65 -11.34 -5.17
N PHE A 145 7.58 -10.61 -4.05
CA PHE A 145 7.48 -11.21 -2.72
C PHE A 145 6.14 -11.90 -2.51
N THR A 146 6.16 -13.04 -1.82
CA THR A 146 4.95 -13.74 -1.41
C THR A 146 4.44 -13.15 -0.09
N PHE A 147 3.18 -12.74 -0.08
CA PHE A 147 2.44 -12.31 1.09
C PHE A 147 1.45 -13.40 1.49
N THR A 148 1.45 -13.79 2.75
CA THR A 148 0.54 -14.80 3.29
C THR A 148 -0.71 -14.11 3.83
N SER A 149 -1.80 -14.27 3.09
CA SER A 149 -3.16 -13.83 3.43
C SER A 149 -3.98 -14.95 4.07
N SER A 150 -5.14 -14.60 4.62
CA SER A 150 -6.27 -15.51 4.90
C SER A 150 -6.58 -16.46 3.71
N ALA A 151 -6.59 -15.92 2.49
CA ALA A 151 -6.86 -16.65 1.26
C ALA A 151 -5.66 -17.46 0.72
N GLY A 152 -4.51 -17.44 1.42
CA GLY A 152 -3.31 -18.20 1.06
C GLY A 152 -2.12 -17.33 0.66
N SER A 153 -1.14 -17.95 0.00
CA SER A 153 0.11 -17.28 -0.40
C SER A 153 -0.04 -16.58 -1.74
N GLN A 154 0.13 -15.26 -1.77
CA GLN A 154 -0.08 -14.43 -2.96
C GLN A 154 1.21 -13.71 -3.35
N LYS A 155 1.53 -13.70 -4.65
CA LYS A 155 2.73 -13.03 -5.14
C LYS A 155 2.42 -11.57 -5.46
N LEU A 156 3.03 -10.67 -4.71
CA LEU A 156 2.87 -9.23 -4.88
C LEU A 156 3.63 -8.76 -6.11
N ARG A 157 2.97 -7.97 -6.95
CA ARG A 157 3.58 -7.28 -8.09
C ARG A 157 3.57 -5.79 -7.81
N ILE A 158 4.77 -5.20 -7.81
CA ILE A 158 4.99 -3.80 -7.44
C ILE A 158 5.48 -3.05 -8.68
N THR A 159 4.78 -1.99 -9.04
CA THR A 159 5.08 -1.13 -10.19
C THR A 159 5.11 0.33 -9.75
N GLY A 160 5.94 1.16 -10.37
CA GLY A 160 6.08 2.56 -10.00
C GLY A 160 7.31 3.21 -10.64
N PRO A 161 7.40 4.56 -10.59
CA PRO A 161 8.52 5.29 -11.17
C PRO A 161 9.82 4.89 -10.47
N GLY A 162 10.85 4.54 -11.24
CA GLY A 162 12.15 4.10 -10.69
C GLY A 162 12.20 2.64 -10.21
N ILE A 163 11.07 1.92 -10.19
CA ILE A 163 11.06 0.48 -9.95
C ILE A 163 11.37 -0.21 -11.28
N ARG A 164 12.64 -0.53 -11.50
CA ARG A 164 13.00 -1.43 -12.61
C ARG A 164 12.37 -2.78 -12.29
N THR A 165 11.43 -3.22 -13.14
CA THR A 165 11.09 -4.63 -13.20
C THR A 165 12.40 -5.33 -13.45
N LYS A 166 12.98 -5.94 -12.41
CA LYS A 166 13.99 -6.96 -12.63
C LYS A 166 13.26 -7.96 -13.49
N SER A 167 13.49 -7.90 -14.80
CA SER A 167 13.17 -8.99 -15.70
C SER A 167 13.66 -10.19 -14.94
N SER A 168 12.73 -11.07 -14.54
CA SER A 168 13.10 -12.35 -14.00
C SER A 168 14.16 -12.85 -14.95
N ASN A 169 15.41 -12.89 -14.51
CA ASN A 169 16.46 -13.57 -15.25
C ASN A 169 16.19 -15.07 -15.02
N GLU A 170 14.97 -15.49 -15.36
CA GLU A 170 14.71 -16.79 -15.95
C GLU A 170 15.55 -16.75 -17.22
N SER A 171 16.84 -17.07 -17.06
CA SER A 171 17.51 -17.83 -18.09
C SER A 171 16.51 -18.91 -18.48
N PRO A 172 16.10 -18.99 -19.77
CA PRO A 172 15.21 -20.06 -20.19
C PRO A 172 15.80 -21.36 -19.65
N PRO A 173 14.98 -22.24 -19.03
CA PRO A 173 15.47 -23.53 -18.58
C PRO A 173 16.28 -24.14 -19.73
N PRO A 174 17.50 -24.67 -19.49
CA PRO A 174 18.26 -25.29 -20.56
C PRO A 174 17.33 -26.32 -21.20
N THR A 175 17.01 -26.08 -22.47
CA THR A 175 16.25 -26.98 -23.30
C THR A 175 17.07 -28.25 -23.42
N THR A 176 16.88 -29.18 -22.48
CA THR A 176 17.32 -30.56 -22.67
C THR A 176 16.51 -31.07 -23.85
N ALA A 177 17.17 -31.10 -25.00
CA ALA A 177 16.67 -31.72 -26.21
C ALA A 177 16.35 -33.19 -25.91
N SER A 178 15.10 -33.49 -25.57
CA SER A 178 14.50 -34.77 -25.88
C SER A 178 13.72 -34.57 -27.16
N GLN A 179 14.35 -35.03 -28.25
CA GLN A 179 13.67 -35.42 -29.46
C GLN A 179 12.52 -36.36 -29.06
N ASN A 180 11.30 -35.99 -29.43
CA ASN A 180 10.33 -36.94 -29.93
C ASN A 180 9.40 -36.20 -30.88
N ALA A 181 9.47 -36.64 -32.13
CA ALA A 181 8.54 -36.29 -33.19
C ALA A 181 7.14 -36.81 -32.85
N ASP A 182 6.11 -36.00 -33.07
CA ASP A 182 5.08 -36.27 -34.09
C ASP A 182 4.02 -35.15 -34.11
N THR A 183 3.96 -34.46 -35.25
CA THR A 183 2.79 -34.17 -36.09
C THR A 183 1.43 -33.93 -35.38
N SER A 184 0.82 -32.73 -35.39
CA SER A 184 -0.08 -32.19 -36.46
C SER A 184 -0.58 -30.78 -36.02
N THR A 185 -0.38 -29.70 -36.79
CA THR A 185 -1.28 -29.11 -37.81
C THR A 185 -2.58 -28.47 -37.29
N THR A 186 -2.72 -27.15 -37.49
CA THR A 186 -3.94 -26.30 -37.77
C THR A 186 -3.70 -24.90 -37.18
N THR A 187 -3.01 -23.96 -37.85
CA THR A 187 -3.45 -23.09 -38.97
C THR A 187 -4.82 -22.46 -38.78
N ASN A 188 -4.88 -21.17 -38.40
CA ASN A 188 -5.69 -20.23 -39.17
C ASN A 188 -5.18 -18.78 -39.06
N SER A 189 -5.13 -18.13 -40.23
CA SER A 189 -4.62 -16.79 -40.51
C SER A 189 -5.76 -15.77 -40.58
N GLN A 190 -5.41 -14.53 -40.21
CA GLN A 190 -5.74 -13.25 -40.85
C GLN A 190 -7.07 -13.08 -41.61
N HIS A 191 -7.81 -12.00 -41.29
CA HIS A 191 -8.50 -11.22 -42.33
C HIS A 191 -8.71 -9.74 -41.92
N THR A 192 -8.00 -8.89 -42.64
CA THR A 192 -8.27 -7.54 -43.20
C THR A 192 -9.24 -6.53 -42.56
N ASP A 193 -8.73 -5.28 -42.52
CA ASP A 193 -9.36 -4.00 -42.88
C ASP A 193 -10.79 -3.99 -43.43
N THR A 194 -11.62 -3.02 -43.00
CA THR A 194 -12.56 -2.27 -43.86
C THR A 194 -13.09 -0.98 -43.17
N VAL A 195 -12.62 0.15 -43.71
CA VAL A 195 -13.28 1.42 -44.10
C VAL A 195 -14.42 2.05 -43.24
N ALA A 196 -14.25 3.37 -43.08
CA ALA A 196 -15.15 4.39 -42.54
C ALA A 196 -16.54 4.51 -43.19
N ALA A 197 -17.53 4.98 -42.42
CA ALA A 197 -18.58 5.89 -42.89
C ALA A 197 -19.29 6.60 -41.72
N THR A 198 -19.63 7.86 -41.96
CA THR A 198 -20.22 8.88 -41.06
C THR A 198 -21.77 8.84 -41.12
N PRO A 199 -22.53 9.87 -40.70
CA PRO A 199 -23.43 9.93 -39.54
C PRO A 199 -24.94 9.83 -39.88
N ALA A 200 -25.75 10.06 -38.82
CA ALA A 200 -27.14 10.56 -38.80
C ALA A 200 -28.28 9.51 -38.79
N ALA A 201 -29.04 9.51 -37.69
CA ALA A 201 -30.50 9.73 -37.70
C ALA A 201 -31.09 9.43 -36.30
N ALA A 202 -31.70 10.45 -35.68
CA ALA A 202 -32.80 10.25 -34.73
C ALA A 202 -34.02 9.71 -35.52
N PRO A 203 -34.90 8.89 -34.91
CA PRO A 203 -36.06 9.48 -34.24
C PRO A 203 -36.65 8.68 -33.04
N ALA A 204 -37.51 9.38 -32.30
CA ALA A 204 -38.78 8.93 -31.73
C ALA A 204 -38.85 7.75 -30.72
N GLN A 205 -39.18 8.15 -29.49
CA GLN A 205 -40.23 7.61 -28.62
C GLN A 205 -40.89 6.26 -29.00
N ALA A 206 -40.80 5.30 -28.07
CA ALA A 206 -41.87 4.34 -27.81
C ALA A 206 -41.81 3.90 -26.34
N GLN A 207 -42.90 4.18 -25.62
CA GLN A 207 -43.18 3.69 -24.29
C GLN A 207 -43.38 2.17 -24.32
N ALA A 208 -42.75 1.46 -23.38
CA ALA A 208 -43.19 0.13 -22.99
C ALA A 208 -43.02 0.01 -21.47
N GLN A 209 -44.13 0.20 -20.77
CA GLN A 209 -44.31 -0.23 -19.39
C GLN A 209 -44.23 -1.75 -19.36
N ALA A 210 -43.19 -2.30 -18.74
CA ALA A 210 -43.16 -3.69 -18.31
C ALA A 210 -43.05 -3.69 -16.79
N ALA A 211 -44.18 -4.00 -16.15
CA ALA A 211 -44.28 -4.29 -14.73
C ALA A 211 -43.49 -5.57 -14.41
N LEU A 212 -42.46 -5.45 -13.57
CA LEU A 212 -41.88 -6.60 -12.86
C LEU A 212 -41.68 -6.20 -11.39
N ALA A 213 -42.31 -7.00 -10.55
CA ALA A 213 -42.42 -6.85 -9.11
C ALA A 213 -41.07 -6.92 -8.38
N PRO A 214 -40.86 -6.17 -7.28
CA PRO A 214 -39.76 -6.43 -6.37
C PRO A 214 -40.13 -7.58 -5.42
N THR A 215 -39.47 -8.72 -5.59
CA THR A 215 -39.41 -9.78 -4.59
C THR A 215 -38.66 -9.27 -3.37
N GLN A 216 -39.39 -9.13 -2.27
CA GLN A 216 -38.92 -8.78 -0.95
C GLN A 216 -38.17 -9.98 -0.35
N SER A 217 -36.83 -9.92 -0.32
CA SER A 217 -36.00 -10.90 0.39
C SER A 217 -35.57 -10.32 1.74
N ALA A 218 -36.17 -10.87 2.81
CA ALA A 218 -35.77 -10.65 4.19
C ALA A 218 -34.43 -11.35 4.51
N PRO A 219 -33.64 -10.78 5.42
CA PRO A 219 -32.88 -11.61 6.35
C PRO A 219 -33.11 -11.22 7.81
N ALA A 220 -33.31 -12.26 8.62
CA ALA A 220 -33.47 -12.27 10.07
C ALA A 220 -32.12 -12.09 10.82
N PRO A 221 -32.15 -11.83 12.14
CA PRO A 221 -31.01 -11.30 12.91
C PRO A 221 -30.16 -12.40 13.57
N VAL A 222 -28.85 -12.20 13.69
CA VAL A 222 -28.01 -12.93 14.66
C VAL A 222 -26.81 -12.11 15.14
N ALA A 223 -26.90 -11.78 16.43
CA ALA A 223 -25.87 -11.87 17.47
C ALA A 223 -24.50 -11.16 17.31
N ALA A 224 -24.30 -10.23 18.25
CA ALA A 224 -23.07 -9.55 18.62
C ALA A 224 -22.07 -10.46 19.37
N VAL A 225 -20.77 -10.22 19.18
CA VAL A 225 -19.72 -10.30 20.24
C VAL A 225 -18.54 -9.37 19.87
N ALA A 226 -18.10 -8.55 20.85
CA ALA A 226 -16.94 -7.62 20.82
C ALA A 226 -15.57 -8.37 20.86
N PRO A 227 -14.39 -7.73 20.61
CA PRO A 227 -13.76 -6.88 21.64
C PRO A 227 -12.87 -5.70 21.16
N GLU A 228 -12.93 -4.63 21.95
CA GLU A 228 -11.82 -3.88 22.58
C GLU A 228 -10.71 -3.21 21.72
N ALA A 229 -10.80 -1.88 21.68
CA ALA A 229 -9.85 -0.94 21.12
C ALA A 229 -8.89 -0.37 22.20
N ALA A 230 -7.65 -0.09 21.80
CA ALA A 230 -6.75 0.82 22.52
C ALA A 230 -6.64 2.16 21.75
N THR A 231 -7.33 3.13 22.33
CA THR A 231 -7.32 4.60 22.27
C THR A 231 -6.12 5.30 21.62
N LEU A 232 -6.40 6.29 20.75
CA LEU A 232 -5.69 7.58 20.70
C LEU A 232 -6.59 8.68 20.06
N SER A 233 -6.91 9.68 20.88
CA SER A 233 -7.38 11.04 20.57
C SER A 233 -8.69 11.22 19.79
N ALA A 234 -9.80 11.10 20.53
CA ALA A 234 -11.15 11.48 20.11
C ALA A 234 -11.31 13.01 20.01
N GLN A 235 -11.63 13.50 18.80
CA GLN A 235 -12.47 14.69 18.66
C GLN A 235 -13.90 14.33 19.10
N PRO A 236 -14.74 15.28 19.55
CA PRO A 236 -16.12 14.99 19.94
C PRO A 236 -16.91 14.54 18.70
N SER A 237 -16.90 13.23 18.46
CA SER A 237 -17.75 12.57 17.48
C SER A 237 -19.17 12.67 17.98
N PHE A 238 -19.99 13.47 17.30
CA PHE A 238 -21.43 13.43 17.49
C PHE A 238 -21.90 11.99 17.21
N PRO A 239 -22.65 11.35 18.12
CA PRO A 239 -23.09 9.97 17.94
C PRO A 239 -24.09 9.92 16.78
N GLY A 240 -23.66 9.44 15.61
CA GLY A 240 -24.57 9.23 14.48
C GLY A 240 -23.91 8.77 13.19
N PHE A 241 -22.79 9.39 12.79
CA PHE A 241 -22.19 9.16 11.46
C PHE A 241 -20.67 8.96 11.53
N THR A 242 -20.12 8.17 10.60
CA THR A 242 -18.67 7.98 10.45
C THR A 242 -18.05 9.23 9.80
N GLN A 243 -16.75 9.45 10.03
CA GLN A 243 -16.03 10.58 9.41
C GLN A 243 -16.11 10.57 7.87
N GLU A 244 -16.12 9.38 7.27
CA GLU A 244 -16.27 9.21 5.82
C GLU A 244 -17.67 9.61 5.36
N GLN A 245 -18.70 9.26 6.11
CA GLN A 245 -20.08 9.67 5.84
C GLN A 245 -20.25 11.19 5.93
N GLU A 246 -19.64 11.84 6.92
CA GLU A 246 -19.67 13.30 7.02
C GLU A 246 -19.01 13.99 5.82
N ALA A 247 -17.92 13.44 5.28
CA ALA A 247 -17.30 13.95 4.06
C ALA A 247 -18.23 13.81 2.85
N MET A 248 -18.96 12.70 2.73
CA MET A 248 -19.95 12.51 1.65
C MET A 248 -21.14 13.45 1.80
N ILE A 249 -21.68 13.61 3.02
CA ILE A 249 -22.77 14.55 3.30
C ILE A 249 -22.35 15.96 2.91
N THR A 250 -21.14 16.38 3.29
CA THR A 250 -20.60 17.70 2.95
C THR A 250 -20.50 17.89 1.45
N TYR A 251 -19.99 16.89 0.72
CA TYR A 251 -19.89 16.93 -0.73
C TYR A 251 -21.26 17.06 -1.42
N VAL A 252 -22.27 16.31 -0.96
CA VAL A 252 -23.63 16.40 -1.51
C VAL A 252 -24.28 17.75 -1.22
N ILE A 253 -24.09 18.31 -0.01
CA ILE A 253 -24.56 19.66 0.33
C ILE A 253 -23.94 20.70 -0.60
N GLU A 254 -22.62 20.65 -0.83
CA GLU A 254 -21.93 21.59 -1.73
C GLU A 254 -22.41 21.46 -3.18
N ALA A 255 -22.65 20.23 -3.65
CA ALA A 255 -23.06 19.95 -5.03
C ALA A 255 -24.53 20.30 -5.32
N THR A 256 -25.43 20.04 -4.36
CA THR A 256 -26.90 20.13 -4.56
C THR A 256 -27.52 21.34 -3.87
N ARG A 257 -26.79 22.00 -2.96
CA ARG A 257 -27.29 23.05 -2.06
C ARG A 257 -28.51 22.64 -1.22
N LEU A 258 -28.65 21.35 -0.95
CA LEU A 258 -29.67 20.83 -0.05
C LEU A 258 -29.28 21.07 1.41
N LYS A 259 -30.30 21.15 2.28
CA LYS A 259 -30.11 21.03 3.72
C LYS A 259 -29.52 19.65 4.07
N ARG A 260 -28.73 19.62 5.15
CA ARG A 260 -28.00 18.42 5.64
C ARG A 260 -28.90 17.19 5.79
N GLU A 261 -30.10 17.37 6.36
CA GLU A 261 -31.05 16.27 6.60
C GLU A 261 -31.52 15.59 5.29
N LEU A 262 -31.76 16.38 4.24
CA LEU A 262 -32.15 15.85 2.92
C LEU A 262 -30.97 15.19 2.22
N ALA A 263 -29.76 15.74 2.37
CA ALA A 263 -28.55 15.12 1.85
C ALA A 263 -28.30 13.73 2.50
N ILE A 264 -28.56 13.58 3.80
CA ILE A 264 -28.53 12.29 4.50
C ILE A 264 -29.56 11.34 3.88
N GLN A 265 -30.81 11.76 3.71
CA GLN A 265 -31.84 10.91 3.10
C GLN A 265 -31.49 10.46 1.67
N CYS A 266 -30.94 11.35 0.85
CA CYS A 266 -30.49 10.99 -0.50
C CYS A 266 -29.35 9.96 -0.48
N LEU A 267 -28.40 10.11 0.45
CA LEU A 267 -27.31 9.16 0.62
C LEU A 267 -27.81 7.82 1.18
N GLU A 268 -28.72 7.81 2.15
CA GLU A 268 -29.30 6.57 2.68
C GLU A 268 -30.11 5.81 1.62
N ALA A 269 -30.93 6.51 0.83
CA ALA A 269 -31.68 5.92 -0.28
C ALA A 269 -30.76 5.39 -1.40
N GLY A 270 -29.62 6.03 -1.61
CA GLY A 270 -28.57 5.61 -2.54
C GLY A 270 -27.56 4.60 -1.96
N ALA A 271 -27.84 3.99 -0.80
CA ALA A 271 -26.91 3.08 -0.12
C ALA A 271 -25.49 3.66 0.06
N TRP A 272 -25.41 4.95 0.39
CA TRP A 272 -24.19 5.75 0.53
C TRP A 272 -23.32 5.86 -0.74
N ASN A 273 -23.92 5.72 -1.92
CA ASN A 273 -23.25 5.95 -3.21
C ASN A 273 -23.62 7.33 -3.79
N ILE A 274 -22.61 8.19 -3.95
CA ILE A 274 -22.74 9.58 -4.42
C ILE A 274 -23.42 9.68 -5.80
N GLU A 275 -23.09 8.78 -6.74
CA GLU A 275 -23.65 8.80 -8.10
C GLU A 275 -25.14 8.48 -8.08
N THR A 276 -25.54 7.48 -7.29
CA THR A 276 -26.95 7.11 -7.14
C THR A 276 -27.75 8.16 -6.39
N ALA A 277 -27.17 8.78 -5.35
CA ALA A 277 -27.79 9.88 -4.61
C ALA A 277 -28.01 11.10 -5.50
N ALA A 278 -27.05 11.43 -6.38
CA ALA A 278 -27.19 12.51 -7.36
C ALA A 278 -28.30 12.23 -8.38
N GLN A 279 -28.46 10.98 -8.83
CA GLN A 279 -29.57 10.58 -9.71
C GLN A 279 -30.93 10.71 -9.01
N LEU A 280 -31.04 10.24 -7.75
CA LEU A 280 -32.27 10.38 -6.96
C LEU A 280 -32.63 11.84 -6.71
N PHE A 281 -31.64 12.68 -6.40
CA PHE A 281 -31.84 14.12 -6.27
C PHE A 281 -32.37 14.75 -7.57
N ASN A 282 -31.75 14.47 -8.72
CA ASN A 282 -32.18 15.02 -9.99
C ASN A 282 -33.63 14.63 -10.36
N ALA A 283 -34.07 13.44 -9.94
CA ALA A 283 -35.45 12.99 -10.12
C ALA A 283 -36.43 13.71 -9.18
N GLN A 284 -36.00 14.08 -7.97
CA GLN A 284 -36.85 14.69 -6.95
C GLN A 284 -36.76 16.22 -6.89
N LYS A 285 -35.75 16.85 -7.50
CA LYS A 285 -35.46 18.29 -7.36
C LYS A 285 -36.64 19.19 -7.70
N ASP A 286 -37.45 18.80 -8.68
CA ASP A 286 -38.59 19.59 -9.15
C ASP A 286 -39.81 19.48 -8.22
N ASN A 287 -39.80 18.51 -7.29
CA ASN A 287 -40.84 18.29 -6.29
C ASN A 287 -40.46 18.82 -4.90
N LEU A 288 -39.23 19.31 -4.71
CA LEU A 288 -38.77 19.79 -3.41
C LEU A 288 -39.24 21.24 -3.17
N PRO A 289 -39.78 21.55 -1.97
CA PRO A 289 -40.16 22.92 -1.62
C PRO A 289 -38.93 23.82 -1.53
N ALA A 290 -39.10 25.13 -1.70
CA ALA A 290 -37.99 26.09 -1.63
C ALA A 290 -37.22 26.04 -0.29
N ASP A 291 -37.88 25.63 0.81
CA ASP A 291 -37.25 25.45 2.11
C ASP A 291 -36.31 24.22 2.19
N ALA A 292 -36.26 23.37 1.17
CA ALA A 292 -35.30 22.27 1.09
C ALA A 292 -33.86 22.72 0.79
N PHE A 293 -33.71 23.93 0.25
CA PHE A 293 -32.44 24.49 -0.20
C PHE A 293 -31.87 25.47 0.84
N MET A 294 -30.54 25.55 0.93
CA MET A 294 -29.82 26.53 1.78
C MET A 294 -29.56 27.85 1.06
#